data_AF-A0A8H6A6B3-F1
#
_entry.id   AF-A0A8H6A6B3-F1
#
_cell.length_a   1.000
_cell.length_b   1.000
_cell.length_c   1.000
_cell.angle_alpha   90.00
_cell.angle_beta   90.00
_cell.angle_gamma   90.00
#
_symmetry.space_group_name_H-M   'P 1'
#
loop_
_entity.id
_entity.type
_entity.pdbx_description
1 polymer ?
#
loop_
_entity_poly.entity_id
_entity_poly.type
_entity_poly.pdbx_seq_one_letter_code
_entity_poly.pdbx_strand_id
1 'polypeptide(L)'
;MTIIDADAQKVFVRFQIPRDKQHPEPARVANLHWTANKGEVTAAYRNFHNTGGNNIMLWMEFNIWALQYAGLFSHPNLLHVEPQLGLNQTEVVVSFILPSGTEKLEKIYPTIGHDWSEPDKAAAHYVFGLKGNLDIHDYAYSSNYTLKNAIQTYKNGNARTAPKLHLACATPGGGNLFVDLKLMR
;
A
#
# COMPACT_ATOMS: atom_id res chain seq x y z
N MET A 1 11.37 19.37 -7.13
CA MET A 1 11.64 17.93 -6.96
C MET A 1 11.40 17.60 -5.50
N THR A 2 10.37 16.81 -5.19
CA THR A 2 10.04 16.42 -3.81
C THR A 2 10.46 14.97 -3.63
N ILE A 3 11.32 14.73 -2.65
CA ILE A 3 11.70 13.39 -2.21
C ILE A 3 10.88 13.10 -0.97
N ILE A 4 10.04 12.06 -1.02
CA ILE A 4 9.27 11.61 0.13
C ILE A 4 10.03 10.45 0.76
N ASP A 5 10.41 10.60 2.02
CA ASP A 5 10.84 9.47 2.85
C ASP A 5 9.56 8.80 3.37
N ALA A 6 9.19 7.63 2.83
CA ALA A 6 7.90 7.01 3.13
C ALA A 6 7.73 6.61 4.59
N ASP A 7 8.83 6.31 5.29
CA ASP A 7 8.83 5.89 6.68
C ASP A 7 8.74 7.12 7.61
N ALA A 8 9.41 8.21 7.24
CA ALA A 8 9.33 9.47 7.97
C ALA A 8 8.04 10.27 7.65
N GLN A 9 7.48 10.11 6.45
CA GLN A 9 6.36 10.87 5.93
C GLN A 9 5.21 9.92 5.61
N LYS A 10 4.61 9.31 6.65
CA LYS A 10 3.33 8.57 6.67
C LYS A 10 2.63 8.45 5.30
N VAL A 11 3.10 7.57 4.41
CA VAL A 11 2.44 7.25 3.13
C VAL A 11 1.54 6.05 3.35
N PHE A 12 0.33 6.05 2.78
CA PHE A 12 -0.49 4.83 2.74
C PHE A 12 -0.41 4.18 1.37
N VAL A 13 -0.44 2.86 1.34
CA VAL A 13 -0.34 2.05 0.13
C VAL A 13 -1.46 1.03 0.05
N ARG A 14 -1.88 0.74 -1.19
CA ARG A 14 -2.76 -0.37 -1.52
C ARG A 14 -2.31 -1.03 -2.82
N PHE A 15 -2.24 -2.35 -2.78
CA PHE A 15 -1.99 -3.20 -3.94
C PHE A 15 -3.31 -3.72 -4.50
N GLN A 16 -3.53 -3.57 -5.79
CA GLN A 16 -4.76 -3.96 -6.46
C GLN A 16 -4.44 -4.83 -7.67
N ILE A 17 -4.85 -6.10 -7.63
CA ILE A 17 -4.85 -6.97 -8.81
C ILE A 17 -5.95 -6.43 -9.75
N PRO A 18 -5.62 -6.06 -11.00
CA PRO A 18 -6.64 -5.71 -11.99
C PRO A 18 -7.57 -6.90 -12.23
N ARG A 19 -8.85 -6.64 -12.52
CA ARG A 19 -9.75 -7.72 -12.93
C ARG A 19 -9.31 -8.32 -14.27
N ASP A 20 -9.72 -9.54 -14.57
CA ASP A 20 -9.42 -10.19 -15.84
C ASP A 20 -9.74 -9.27 -17.02
N LYS A 21 -8.74 -9.07 -17.89
CA LYS A 21 -8.80 -8.19 -19.08
C LYS A 21 -9.00 -6.70 -18.80
N GLN A 22 -8.91 -6.26 -17.54
CA GLN A 22 -8.92 -4.85 -17.18
C GLN A 22 -7.54 -4.24 -17.46
N HIS A 23 -7.51 -3.12 -18.18
CA HIS A 23 -6.28 -2.32 -18.25
C HIS A 23 -5.89 -1.86 -16.83
N PRO A 24 -4.59 -1.77 -16.50
CA PRO A 24 -4.15 -1.39 -15.15
C PRO A 24 -4.64 0.00 -14.70
N GLU A 25 -4.77 0.98 -15.60
CA GLU A 25 -5.17 2.34 -15.19
C GLU A 25 -6.56 2.40 -14.54
N PRO A 26 -7.61 1.75 -15.08
CA PRO A 26 -8.90 1.60 -14.40
C PRO A 26 -8.87 0.92 -13.02
N ALA A 27 -7.82 0.17 -12.67
CA ALA A 27 -7.71 -0.48 -11.37
C ALA A 27 -7.10 0.44 -10.28
N ARG A 28 -6.69 1.65 -10.65
CA ARG A 28 -6.25 2.70 -9.71
C ARG A 28 -7.40 3.09 -8.78
N VAL A 29 -7.08 3.29 -7.51
CA VAL A 29 -8.06 3.76 -6.52
C VAL A 29 -8.09 5.28 -6.51
N ALA A 30 -9.15 5.87 -7.06
CA ALA A 30 -9.35 7.33 -7.12
C ALA A 30 -10.49 7.83 -6.23
N ASN A 31 -10.94 7.03 -5.26
CA ASN A 31 -12.05 7.40 -4.39
C ASN A 31 -11.69 8.59 -3.49
N LEU A 32 -12.47 9.67 -3.50
CA LEU A 32 -12.17 10.88 -2.74
C LEU A 32 -12.83 10.92 -1.36
N HIS A 33 -13.85 10.09 -1.15
CA HIS A 33 -14.66 10.09 0.07
C HIS A 33 -14.59 8.73 0.76
N TRP A 34 -14.05 8.70 1.97
CA TRP A 34 -13.85 7.48 2.73
C TRP A 34 -14.72 7.49 3.98
N THR A 35 -15.47 6.40 4.20
CA THR A 35 -16.46 6.31 5.28
C THR A 35 -16.34 5.02 6.08
N ALA A 36 -15.15 4.39 6.10
CA ALA A 36 -14.99 3.11 6.77
C ALA A 36 -15.40 3.19 8.25
N ASN A 37 -16.02 2.12 8.74
CA ASN A 37 -16.28 1.93 10.15
C ASN A 37 -15.64 0.63 10.67
N LYS A 38 -15.52 0.49 11.99
CA LYS A 38 -14.84 -0.64 12.63
C LYS A 38 -15.43 -2.00 12.23
N GLY A 39 -16.76 -2.08 12.09
CA GLY A 39 -17.44 -3.32 11.72
C GLY A 39 -17.08 -3.77 10.31
N GLU A 40 -17.07 -2.85 9.35
CA GLU A 40 -16.68 -3.12 7.96
C GLU A 40 -15.20 -3.53 7.86
N VAL A 41 -14.32 -2.84 8.58
CA VAL A 41 -12.88 -3.18 8.60
C VAL A 41 -12.66 -4.57 9.19
N THR A 42 -13.29 -4.88 10.32
CA THR A 42 -13.23 -6.23 10.93
C THR A 42 -13.77 -7.30 9.97
N ALA A 43 -14.90 -7.05 9.31
CA ALA A 43 -15.48 -8.00 8.37
C ALA A 43 -14.57 -8.22 7.15
N ALA A 44 -14.02 -7.15 6.58
CA ALA A 44 -13.10 -7.22 5.44
C ALA A 44 -11.80 -7.95 5.81
N TYR A 45 -11.27 -7.72 7.01
CA TYR A 45 -10.08 -8.42 7.51
C TYR A 45 -10.32 -9.92 7.65
N ARG A 46 -11.46 -10.33 8.25
CA ARG A 46 -11.83 -11.74 8.40
C ARG A 46 -12.15 -12.43 7.07
N ASN A 47 -12.69 -11.68 6.11
CA ASN A 47 -12.98 -12.16 4.76
C ASN A 47 -11.85 -11.81 3.79
N PHE A 48 -10.63 -12.24 4.08
CA PHE A 48 -9.43 -11.84 3.34
C PHE A 48 -9.53 -12.08 1.81
N HIS A 49 -10.19 -13.16 1.40
CA HIS A 49 -10.40 -13.50 -0.01
C HIS A 49 -11.50 -12.67 -0.69
N ASN A 50 -12.12 -11.72 0.02
CA ASN A 50 -13.25 -10.92 -0.44
C ASN A 50 -14.35 -11.78 -1.07
N THR A 51 -14.71 -12.87 -0.40
CA THR A 51 -15.80 -13.76 -0.83
C THR A 51 -17.08 -12.93 -0.95
N GLY A 52 -17.66 -12.86 -2.15
CA GLY A 52 -18.84 -12.04 -2.45
C GLY A 52 -18.54 -10.62 -2.96
N GLY A 53 -17.28 -10.19 -3.02
CA GLY A 53 -16.87 -8.96 -3.70
C GLY A 53 -17.22 -7.64 -3.01
N ASN A 54 -17.67 -7.67 -1.76
CA ASN A 54 -18.26 -6.53 -1.05
C ASN A 54 -17.37 -5.92 0.04
N ASN A 55 -16.15 -6.42 0.24
CA ASN A 55 -15.25 -5.85 1.23
C ASN A 55 -14.92 -4.40 0.88
N ILE A 56 -14.86 -3.57 1.92
CA ILE A 56 -14.26 -2.24 1.80
C ILE A 56 -12.77 -2.36 1.43
N MET A 57 -12.21 -1.28 0.89
CA MET A 57 -10.79 -1.23 0.59
C MET A 57 -10.00 -1.00 1.88
N LEU A 58 -9.10 -1.95 2.17
CA LEU A 58 -8.11 -1.85 3.22
C LEU A 58 -6.79 -1.27 2.70
N TRP A 59 -6.08 -0.58 3.59
CA TRP A 59 -4.84 0.14 3.34
C TRP A 59 -3.78 -0.28 4.35
N MET A 60 -2.52 -0.05 4.00
CA MET A 60 -1.36 -0.24 4.87
C MET A 60 -0.51 1.02 4.88
N GLU A 61 0.33 1.20 5.89
CA GLU A 61 1.43 2.15 5.79
C GLU A 61 2.46 1.63 4.79
N PHE A 62 3.05 2.52 3.98
CA PHE A 62 4.08 2.13 3.03
C PHE A 62 5.43 1.93 3.74
N ASN A 63 5.58 0.75 4.34
CA ASN A 63 6.78 0.33 5.06
C ASN A 63 7.19 -1.09 4.63
N ILE A 64 8.18 -1.66 5.32
CA ILE A 64 8.73 -2.98 4.99
C ILE A 64 7.69 -4.10 5.11
N TRP A 65 6.73 -3.96 6.02
CA TRP A 65 5.65 -4.93 6.20
C TRP A 65 4.69 -4.94 5.02
N ALA A 66 4.35 -3.78 4.46
CA ALA A 66 3.55 -3.72 3.24
C ALA A 66 4.26 -4.36 2.04
N LEU A 67 5.60 -4.22 1.96
CA LEU A 67 6.40 -4.88 0.93
C LEU A 67 6.49 -6.40 1.14
N GLN A 68 6.60 -6.88 2.39
CA GLN A 68 6.53 -8.30 2.72
C GLN A 68 5.15 -8.88 2.41
N TYR A 69 4.09 -8.18 2.81
CA TYR A 69 2.71 -8.56 2.54
C TYR A 69 2.42 -8.69 1.03
N ALA A 70 2.96 -7.79 0.21
CA ALA A 70 2.85 -7.88 -1.24
C ALA A 70 3.78 -8.93 -1.89
N GLY A 71 4.63 -9.62 -1.11
CA GLY A 71 5.61 -10.57 -1.63
C GLY A 71 6.72 -9.92 -2.47
N LEU A 72 6.97 -8.63 -2.27
CA LEU A 72 7.98 -7.86 -3.00
C LEU A 72 9.33 -7.80 -2.27
N PHE A 73 9.32 -8.03 -0.95
CA PHE A 73 10.50 -8.01 -0.12
C PHE A 73 10.45 -9.14 0.92
N SER A 74 11.60 -9.74 1.22
CA SER A 74 11.77 -10.66 2.34
C SER A 74 13.21 -10.58 2.83
N HIS A 75 13.41 -10.76 4.14
CA HIS A 75 14.73 -10.75 4.74
C HIS A 75 14.76 -11.69 5.96
N PRO A 76 15.81 -12.53 6.14
CA PRO A 76 15.86 -13.50 7.24
C PRO A 76 15.82 -12.90 8.66
N ASN A 77 16.27 -11.65 8.81
CA ASN A 77 16.31 -10.95 10.11
C ASN A 77 15.02 -10.17 10.43
N LEU A 78 14.01 -10.22 9.56
CA LEU A 78 12.71 -9.61 9.82
C LEU A 78 11.72 -10.70 10.22
N LEU A 79 10.71 -10.32 11.00
CA LEU A 79 9.59 -11.22 11.26
C LEU A 79 8.94 -11.63 9.92
N HIS A 80 8.63 -12.92 9.80
CA HIS A 80 7.96 -13.42 8.61
C HIS A 80 6.51 -12.93 8.57
N VAL A 81 6.12 -12.39 7.42
CA VAL A 81 4.72 -12.13 7.06
C VAL A 81 4.42 -12.98 5.85
N GLU A 82 3.39 -13.81 5.95
CA GLU A 82 2.93 -14.59 4.81
C GLU A 82 2.39 -13.66 3.73
N PRO A 83 2.95 -13.68 2.51
CA PRO A 83 2.53 -12.78 1.46
C PRO A 83 1.12 -13.13 0.94
N GLN A 84 0.36 -12.11 0.55
CA GLN A 84 -0.90 -12.33 -0.13
C GLN A 84 -0.64 -12.87 -1.55
N LEU A 85 -1.21 -14.03 -1.86
CA LEU A 85 -1.12 -14.65 -3.18
C LEU A 85 -1.57 -13.69 -4.28
N GLY A 86 -0.77 -13.61 -5.36
CA GLY A 86 -1.05 -12.78 -6.53
C GLY A 86 -0.65 -11.31 -6.40
N LEU A 87 -0.46 -10.78 -5.18
CA LEU A 87 -0.04 -9.38 -5.00
C LEU A 87 1.38 -9.10 -5.47
N ASN A 88 2.19 -10.13 -5.74
CA ASN A 88 3.53 -9.98 -6.27
C ASN A 88 3.56 -9.93 -7.81
N GLN A 89 2.45 -10.04 -8.51
CA GLN A 89 2.42 -10.02 -9.97
C GLN A 89 2.78 -8.63 -10.52
N THR A 90 3.31 -8.55 -11.76
CA THR A 90 3.86 -7.30 -12.34
C THR A 90 2.80 -6.26 -12.67
N GLU A 91 1.62 -6.73 -13.05
CA GLU A 91 0.43 -6.02 -13.48
C GLU A 91 -0.37 -5.44 -12.31
N VAL A 92 -0.02 -5.81 -11.08
CA VAL A 92 -0.60 -5.23 -9.87
C VAL A 92 -0.37 -3.73 -9.86
N VAL A 93 -1.46 -3.01 -9.70
CA VAL A 93 -1.49 -1.56 -9.59
C VAL A 93 -1.27 -1.19 -8.14
N VAL A 94 -0.42 -0.20 -7.92
CA VAL A 94 -0.12 0.28 -6.58
C VAL A 94 -0.63 1.71 -6.47
N SER A 95 -1.57 1.91 -5.56
CA SER A 95 -2.11 3.23 -5.24
C SER A 95 -1.47 3.72 -3.95
N PHE A 96 -1.08 4.99 -3.93
CA PHE A 96 -0.46 5.66 -2.80
C PHE A 96 -1.31 6.87 -2.41
N ILE A 97 -1.50 7.05 -1.11
CA ILE A 97 -1.96 8.31 -0.54
C ILE A 97 -0.73 9.00 0.04
N LEU A 98 -0.45 10.18 -0.49
CA LEU A 98 0.70 11.01 -0.15
C LEU A 98 0.53 11.63 1.25
N PRO A 99 1.60 12.15 1.87
CA PRO A 99 1.53 12.76 3.20
C PRO A 99 0.45 13.84 3.32
N SER A 100 0.26 14.63 2.26
CA SER A 100 -0.79 15.66 2.19
C SER A 100 -2.21 15.09 2.35
N GLY A 101 -2.42 13.84 1.94
CA GLY A 101 -3.68 13.14 2.09
C GLY A 101 -3.78 12.37 3.40
N THR A 102 -2.70 11.73 3.84
CA THR A 102 -2.73 10.93 5.07
C THR A 102 -3.00 11.77 6.31
N GLU A 103 -2.61 13.05 6.30
CA GLU A 103 -2.96 14.03 7.34
C GLU A 103 -4.46 14.37 7.39
N LYS A 104 -5.20 14.16 6.30
CA LYS A 104 -6.66 14.42 6.21
C LYS A 104 -7.52 13.22 6.63
N LEU A 105 -6.90 12.09 6.95
CA LEU A 105 -7.59 10.81 7.11
C LEU A 105 -7.45 10.24 8.52
N GLU A 106 -8.55 9.68 9.01
CA GLU A 106 -8.59 8.83 10.19
C GLU A 106 -8.36 7.35 9.77
N LYS A 107 -7.44 6.67 10.47
CA LYS A 107 -7.25 5.23 10.33
C LYS A 107 -8.26 4.49 11.20
N ILE A 108 -9.03 3.60 10.59
CA ILE A 108 -9.99 2.75 11.27
C ILE A 108 -9.44 1.34 11.31
N TYR A 109 -9.01 0.89 12.48
CA TYR A 109 -8.47 -0.45 12.68
C TYR A 109 -9.58 -1.47 12.94
N PRO A 110 -9.37 -2.75 12.58
CA PRO A 110 -10.28 -3.82 12.96
C PRO A 110 -10.38 -3.93 14.48
N THR A 111 -11.58 -4.27 14.97
CA THR A 111 -11.77 -4.74 16.34
C THR A 111 -11.27 -6.17 16.45
N ILE A 112 -10.24 -6.38 17.26
CA ILE A 112 -9.64 -7.70 17.50
C ILE A 112 -10.64 -8.57 18.27
N GLY A 113 -10.98 -9.72 17.69
CA GLY A 113 -11.81 -10.74 18.32
C GLY A 113 -11.02 -11.60 19.32
N HIS A 114 -11.70 -12.13 20.32
CA HIS A 114 -11.12 -13.08 21.26
C HIS A 114 -10.81 -14.44 20.59
N ASP A 115 -11.50 -14.74 19.50
CA ASP A 115 -11.41 -15.95 18.69
C ASP A 115 -10.26 -15.92 17.66
N TRP A 116 -9.50 -14.83 17.59
CA TRP A 116 -8.44 -14.65 16.59
C TRP A 116 -7.16 -15.36 17.00
N SER A 117 -6.42 -15.87 16.01
CA SER A 117 -5.07 -16.40 16.24
C SER A 117 -4.10 -15.27 16.60
N GLU A 118 -3.04 -15.55 17.36
CA GLU A 118 -2.02 -14.54 17.69
C GLU A 118 -1.38 -13.88 16.45
N PRO A 119 -1.07 -14.61 15.36
CA PRO A 119 -0.66 -14.01 14.10
C PRO A 119 -1.68 -13.02 13.54
N ASP A 120 -2.97 -13.36 13.55
CA ASP A 120 -4.03 -12.47 13.06
C ASP A 120 -4.16 -11.22 13.93
N LYS A 121 -4.00 -11.33 15.24
CA LYS A 121 -4.01 -10.17 16.15
C LYS A 121 -2.84 -9.24 15.86
N ALA A 122 -1.64 -9.79 15.66
CA ALA A 122 -0.47 -9.00 15.32
C ALA A 122 -0.63 -8.31 13.95
N ALA A 123 -1.14 -9.02 12.94
CA ALA A 123 -1.35 -8.50 11.61
C ALA A 123 -2.47 -7.44 11.53
N ALA A 124 -3.46 -7.51 12.41
CA ALA A 124 -4.56 -6.54 12.53
C ALA A 124 -4.11 -5.09 12.72
N HIS A 125 -2.90 -4.88 13.26
CA HIS A 125 -2.34 -3.55 13.50
C HIS A 125 -1.71 -2.91 12.26
N TYR A 126 -1.48 -3.67 11.19
CA TYR A 126 -0.82 -3.16 9.97
C TYR A 126 -1.81 -2.84 8.84
N VAL A 127 -3.08 -3.21 9.01
CA VAL A 127 -4.12 -3.05 8.00
C VAL A 127 -5.27 -2.24 8.57
N PHE A 128 -5.74 -1.24 7.83
CA PHE A 128 -6.79 -0.32 8.28
C PHE A 128 -7.72 0.12 7.14
N GLY A 129 -8.95 0.48 7.50
CA GLY A 129 -9.82 1.28 6.64
C GLY A 129 -9.53 2.78 6.81
N LEU A 130 -10.11 3.58 5.93
CA LEU A 130 -9.96 5.03 5.94
C LEU A 130 -11.29 5.73 6.16
N LYS A 131 -11.25 6.87 6.86
CA LYS A 131 -12.37 7.78 7.00
C LYS A 131 -11.89 9.23 6.83
N GLY A 132 -12.59 10.00 6.00
CA GLY A 132 -12.23 11.38 5.67
C GLY A 132 -12.34 11.67 4.18
N ASN A 133 -11.81 12.82 3.76
CA ASN A 133 -11.90 13.32 2.39
C ASN A 133 -10.52 13.64 1.84
N LEU A 134 -10.31 13.31 0.56
CA LEU A 134 -9.08 13.56 -0.17
C LEU A 134 -9.35 14.41 -1.42
N ASP A 135 -8.30 15.07 -1.88
CA ASP A 135 -8.23 15.67 -3.20
C ASP A 135 -7.52 14.73 -4.17
N ILE A 136 -7.74 14.91 -5.47
CA ILE A 136 -7.07 14.08 -6.49
C ILE A 136 -5.53 14.20 -6.42
N HIS A 137 -5.00 15.32 -5.93
CA HIS A 137 -3.57 15.56 -5.76
C HIS A 137 -2.96 14.83 -4.56
N ASP A 138 -3.77 14.28 -3.67
CA ASP A 138 -3.30 13.46 -2.55
C ASP A 138 -2.96 12.04 -2.99
N TYR A 139 -3.25 11.69 -4.25
CA TYR A 139 -2.99 10.37 -4.81
C TYR A 139 -1.77 10.35 -5.74
N ALA A 140 -1.06 9.23 -5.68
CA ALA A 140 -0.11 8.83 -6.70
C ALA A 140 -0.27 7.34 -7.02
N TYR A 141 0.20 6.93 -8.20
CA TYR A 141 0.05 5.57 -8.69
C TYR A 141 1.35 5.04 -9.27
N SER A 142 1.51 3.72 -9.18
CA SER A 142 2.60 2.99 -9.82
C SER A 142 2.16 1.57 -10.17
N SER A 143 3.11 0.75 -10.56
CA SER A 143 2.93 -0.67 -10.80
C SER A 143 3.95 -1.46 -10.01
N ASN A 144 3.62 -2.71 -9.70
CA ASN A 144 4.56 -3.62 -9.09
C ASN A 144 5.82 -3.83 -9.93
N TYR A 145 5.70 -3.80 -11.26
CA TYR A 145 6.88 -3.78 -12.14
C TYR A 145 7.87 -2.67 -11.76
N THR A 146 7.38 -1.45 -11.55
CA THR A 146 8.20 -0.28 -11.17
C THR A 146 8.79 -0.45 -9.77
N LEU A 147 7.97 -0.89 -8.79
CA LEU A 147 8.46 -1.14 -7.43
C LEU A 147 9.54 -2.23 -7.39
N LYS A 148 9.34 -3.35 -8.10
CA LYS A 148 10.32 -4.44 -8.16
C LYS A 148 11.66 -3.97 -8.71
N ASN A 149 11.64 -3.18 -9.79
CA ASN A 149 12.85 -2.61 -10.36
C ASN A 149 13.57 -1.69 -9.36
N ALA A 150 12.82 -0.86 -8.62
CA ALA A 150 13.39 0.02 -7.60
C ALA A 150 14.03 -0.77 -6.44
N ILE A 151 13.36 -1.82 -5.95
CA ILE A 151 13.87 -2.72 -4.90
C ILE A 151 15.11 -3.49 -5.39
N GLN A 152 15.11 -3.99 -6.63
CA GLN A 152 16.27 -4.70 -7.17
C GLN A 152 17.48 -3.77 -7.33
N THR A 153 17.25 -2.53 -7.78
CA THR A 153 18.29 -1.49 -7.86
C THR A 153 18.90 -1.20 -6.49
N TYR A 154 18.09 -1.17 -5.43
CA TYR A 154 18.56 -1.05 -4.05
C TYR A 154 19.48 -2.23 -3.66
N LYS A 155 19.00 -3.47 -3.85
CA LYS A 155 19.72 -4.69 -3.46
C LYS A 155 21.08 -4.84 -4.14
N ASN A 156 21.20 -4.38 -5.38
CA ASN A 156 22.41 -4.49 -6.18
C ASN A 156 23.52 -3.47 -5.84
N GLY A 157 23.34 -2.65 -4.79
CA GLY A 157 24.44 -1.85 -4.25
C GLY A 157 24.73 -0.52 -4.97
N ASN A 158 23.84 -0.02 -5.82
CA ASN A 158 23.91 1.36 -6.33
C ASN A 158 23.49 2.40 -5.26
N ALA A 159 23.91 2.20 -4.01
CA ALA A 159 23.57 3.01 -2.83
C ALA A 159 24.13 4.45 -2.86
N ARG A 160 24.95 4.82 -3.87
CA ARG A 160 25.38 6.21 -4.09
C ARG A 160 24.25 7.11 -4.62
N THR A 161 23.17 6.52 -5.13
CA THR A 161 21.93 7.21 -5.47
C THR A 161 20.79 6.39 -4.89
N ALA A 162 20.21 6.83 -3.76
CA ALA A 162 19.08 6.13 -3.17
C ALA A 162 18.00 5.91 -4.26
N PRO A 163 17.49 4.67 -4.45
CA PRO A 163 16.58 4.37 -5.54
C PRO A 163 15.30 5.15 -5.31
N LYS A 164 15.11 6.14 -6.16
CA LYS A 164 13.93 6.98 -6.14
C LYS A 164 12.82 6.23 -6.86
N LEU A 165 11.78 5.79 -6.15
CA LEU A 165 10.61 5.20 -6.78
C LEU A 165 9.87 6.31 -7.54
N HIS A 166 9.82 6.19 -8.87
CA HIS A 166 9.02 7.08 -9.70
C HIS A 166 7.55 6.76 -9.51
N LEU A 167 6.80 7.71 -8.96
CA LEU A 167 5.35 7.64 -8.89
C LEU A 167 4.75 8.54 -9.97
N ALA A 168 3.80 8.00 -10.73
CA ALA A 168 2.97 8.80 -11.62
C ALA A 168 1.93 9.53 -10.77
N CYS A 169 1.93 10.87 -10.80
CA CYS A 169 0.86 11.66 -10.20
C CYS A 169 -0.48 11.38 -10.90
N ALA A 170 -1.58 11.57 -10.17
CA ALA A 170 -2.94 11.29 -10.65
C ALA A 170 -3.39 12.14 -11.87
N THR A 171 -2.67 13.22 -12.21
CA THR A 171 -3.02 14.12 -13.31
C THR A 171 -2.02 14.04 -14.48
N PRO A 172 -2.47 14.15 -15.75
CA PRO A 172 -1.57 14.32 -16.89
C PRO A 172 -0.75 15.61 -16.72
N GLY A 173 0.57 15.50 -16.70
CA GLY A 173 1.49 16.63 -16.44
C GLY A 173 1.83 16.87 -14.96
N GLY A 174 1.33 16.04 -14.03
CA GLY A 174 1.75 16.09 -12.63
C GLY A 174 3.19 15.60 -12.47
N GLY A 175 4.04 16.42 -11.87
CA GLY A 175 5.49 16.23 -11.82
C GLY A 175 5.96 14.90 -11.21
N ASN A 176 7.21 14.54 -11.47
CA ASN A 176 7.85 13.34 -10.95
C ASN A 176 7.87 13.36 -9.41
N LEU A 177 7.15 12.42 -8.80
CA LEU A 177 7.28 12.15 -7.37
C LEU A 177 8.25 10.99 -7.16
N PHE A 178 9.19 11.19 -6.25
CA PHE A 178 10.25 10.26 -5.95
C PHE A 178 10.11 9.81 -4.49
N VAL A 179 9.79 8.55 -4.24
CA VAL A 179 9.84 7.99 -2.89
C VAL A 179 11.23 7.43 -2.66
N ASP A 180 11.92 7.92 -1.65
CA ASP A 180 13.20 7.37 -1.22
C ASP A 180 12.93 6.03 -0.52
N LEU A 181 13.28 4.94 -1.19
CA LEU A 181 13.37 3.62 -0.56
C LEU A 181 14.69 3.55 0.21
N LYS A 182 14.88 4.39 1.22
CA LYS A 182 15.77 4.02 2.32
C LYS A 182 15.11 2.84 2.98
N LEU A 183 15.44 1.65 2.52
CA LEU A 183 15.15 0.41 3.24
C LEU A 183 15.97 0.46 4.52
N MET A 184 15.37 1.12 5.50
CA MET A 184 15.43 1.02 6.94
C MET A 184 16.68 0.29 7.46
N ARG A 185 17.53 1.04 8.16
CA ARG A 185 18.53 0.46 9.05
C ARG A 185 17.87 -0.27 10.20
#